data_AF-T0K4Q3-F1
#
_entry.id   AF-T0K4Q3-F1
#
_cell.length_a   1.000
_cell.length_b   1.000
_cell.length_c   1.000
_cell.angle_alpha   90.00
_cell.angle_beta   90.00
_cell.angle_gamma   90.00
#
_symmetry.space_group_name_H-M   'P 1'
#
loop_
_entity.id
_entity.type
_entity.pdbx_description
1 polymer ?
#
loop_
_entity_poly.entity_id
_entity_poly.type
_entity_poly.pdbx_seq_one_letter_code
_entity_poly.pdbx_strand_id
1 'polypeptide(L)'
;MFFCLQVAAATSNFFPSVVQTLGYNRVVILLLTAPPYILGLIISVVNNWSADRLNNSSFHVMWPLALAIIGFVVAASTLQVGPRYFAMMLMVGGGHGVNAVVLAWAQKTMLRPRIKRAAAVAFVNAFGNISQVWTSYLYPDTDKPRYVLAMSVNSAFALGTIILALAMRIILQRANKKLDSGADVAEVMKGESQAQVIGISEEDREANRARFRYVT
;
A
#
# COMPACT_ATOMS: atom_id res chain seq x y z
N MET A 1 0.58 8.65 -1.46
CA MET A 1 0.01 7.29 -1.44
C MET A 1 0.69 6.42 -0.38
N PHE A 2 2.00 6.17 -0.47
CA PHE A 2 2.72 5.34 0.49
C PHE A 2 2.61 5.82 1.95
N PHE A 3 2.67 7.14 2.19
CA PHE A 3 2.42 7.71 3.52
C PHE A 3 1.05 7.32 4.09
N CYS A 4 -0.02 7.49 3.31
CA CYS A 4 -1.38 7.17 3.76
C CYS A 4 -1.57 5.67 4.05
N LEU A 5 -0.90 4.82 3.27
CA LEU A 5 -0.87 3.38 3.52
C LEU A 5 -0.18 3.05 4.85
N GLN A 6 0.97 3.68 5.11
CA GLN A 6 1.72 3.47 6.35
C GLN A 6 0.96 3.96 7.60
N VAL A 7 0.12 5.00 7.46
CA VAL A 7 -0.81 5.41 8.53
C VAL A 7 -1.80 4.28 8.85
N ALA A 8 -2.48 3.74 7.83
CA ALA A 8 -3.47 2.66 8.03
C ALA A 8 -2.82 1.38 8.59
N ALA A 9 -1.61 1.04 8.13
CA ALA A 9 -0.85 -0.13 8.56
C ALA A 9 -0.30 -0.02 10.00
N ALA A 10 -0.18 1.21 10.54
CA ALA A 10 0.35 1.46 11.89
C ALA A 10 -0.51 0.80 13.00
N THR A 11 -1.77 0.48 12.71
CA THR A 11 -2.65 -0.31 13.59
C THR A 11 -2.02 -1.63 14.06
N SER A 12 -1.12 -2.18 13.27
CA SER A 12 -0.41 -3.44 13.57
C SER A 12 0.52 -3.31 14.78
N ASN A 13 1.14 -2.13 14.95
CA ASN A 13 2.01 -1.85 16.09
C ASN A 13 1.22 -1.84 17.41
N PHE A 14 -0.05 -1.40 17.35
CA PHE A 14 -0.97 -1.33 18.49
C PHE A 14 -1.92 -2.51 18.56
N PHE A 15 -1.73 -3.51 17.69
CA PHE A 15 -2.62 -4.65 17.57
C PHE A 15 -2.74 -5.47 18.87
N PRO A 16 -1.65 -5.73 19.64
CA PRO A 16 -1.77 -6.39 20.93
C PRO A 16 -2.67 -5.63 21.91
N SER A 17 -2.60 -4.30 21.91
CA SER A 17 -3.46 -3.44 22.74
C SER A 17 -4.93 -3.50 22.30
N VAL A 18 -5.17 -3.58 20.98
CA VAL A 18 -6.52 -3.76 20.42
C VAL A 18 -7.07 -5.14 20.78
N VAL A 19 -6.29 -6.21 20.66
CA VAL A 19 -6.68 -7.59 21.03
C VAL A 19 -6.86 -7.72 22.55
N GLN A 20 -6.12 -6.97 23.36
CA GLN A 20 -6.27 -6.96 24.83
C GLN A 20 -7.67 -6.53 25.26
N THR A 21 -8.36 -5.71 24.47
CA THR A 21 -9.74 -5.31 24.77
C THR A 21 -10.76 -6.46 24.67
N LEU A 22 -10.36 -7.65 24.23
CA LEU A 22 -11.19 -8.86 24.24
C LEU A 22 -11.28 -9.51 25.63
N GLY A 23 -10.45 -9.08 26.60
CA GLY A 23 -10.52 -9.54 28.00
C GLY A 23 -9.81 -10.85 28.31
N TYR A 24 -8.99 -11.36 27.37
CA TYR A 24 -8.22 -12.59 27.58
C TYR A 24 -6.90 -12.35 28.35
N ASN A 25 -6.29 -13.43 28.85
CA ASN A 25 -4.97 -13.39 29.47
C ASN A 25 -3.89 -12.98 28.44
N ARG A 26 -2.82 -12.30 28.87
CA ARG A 26 -1.73 -11.78 28.04
C ARG A 26 -1.11 -12.84 27.13
N VAL A 27 -0.97 -14.07 27.59
CA VAL A 27 -0.45 -15.20 26.78
C VAL A 27 -1.41 -15.54 25.65
N VAL A 28 -2.72 -15.60 25.94
CA VAL A 28 -3.77 -15.89 24.95
C VAL A 28 -3.89 -14.74 23.94
N ILE A 29 -3.75 -13.49 24.38
CA ILE A 29 -3.73 -12.32 23.49
C ILE A 29 -2.60 -12.42 22.46
N LEU A 30 -1.39 -12.74 22.90
CA LEU A 30 -0.24 -12.89 22.00
C LEU A 30 -0.40 -14.07 21.04
N LEU A 31 -1.06 -15.15 21.47
CA LEU A 31 -1.39 -16.26 20.57
C LEU A 31 -2.46 -15.85 19.54
N LEU A 32 -3.45 -15.05 19.94
CA LEU A 32 -4.50 -14.55 19.06
C LEU A 32 -4.00 -13.55 18.02
N THR A 33 -2.83 -12.94 18.20
CA THR A 33 -2.25 -12.03 17.20
C THR A 33 -1.60 -12.76 16.04
N ALA A 34 -1.16 -14.01 16.22
CA ALA A 34 -0.46 -14.76 15.18
C ALA A 34 -1.32 -15.08 13.92
N PRO A 35 -2.58 -15.56 14.04
CA PRO A 35 -3.38 -15.91 12.86
C PRO A 35 -3.64 -14.73 11.90
N PRO A 36 -3.97 -13.50 12.36
CA PRO A 36 -4.07 -12.32 11.51
C PRO A 36 -2.80 -12.02 10.70
N TYR A 37 -1.61 -12.17 11.28
CA TYR A 37 -0.35 -11.95 10.57
C TYR A 37 -0.06 -13.05 9.54
N ILE A 38 -0.38 -14.31 9.84
CA ILE A 38 -0.26 -15.42 8.89
C ILE A 38 -1.20 -15.21 7.70
N LEU A 39 -2.45 -14.80 7.94
CA LEU A 39 -3.37 -14.43 6.87
C LEU A 39 -2.84 -13.25 6.05
N GLY A 40 -2.28 -12.23 6.71
CA GLY A 40 -1.65 -11.11 6.03
C GLY A 40 -0.48 -11.51 5.14
N LEU A 41 0.34 -12.48 5.57
CA LEU A 41 1.40 -13.06 4.74
C LEU A 41 0.83 -13.73 3.49
N ILE A 42 -0.16 -14.61 3.67
CA ILE A 42 -0.78 -15.36 2.56
C ILE A 42 -1.42 -14.38 1.56
N ILE A 43 -2.20 -13.42 2.06
CA ILE A 43 -2.83 -12.38 1.23
C ILE A 43 -1.77 -11.58 0.49
N SER A 44 -0.70 -11.15 1.18
CA SER A 44 0.38 -10.37 0.56
C SER A 44 1.05 -11.14 -0.58
N VAL A 45 1.40 -12.40 -0.36
CA VAL A 45 2.05 -13.25 -1.37
C VAL A 45 1.14 -13.49 -2.56
N VAL A 46 -0.12 -13.87 -2.34
CA VAL A 46 -1.09 -14.12 -3.41
C VAL A 46 -1.39 -12.84 -4.19
N ASN A 47 -1.59 -11.73 -3.48
CA ASN A 47 -1.86 -10.43 -4.10
C ASN A 47 -0.68 -9.95 -4.94
N ASN A 48 0.55 -10.12 -4.45
CA ASN A 48 1.76 -9.73 -5.17
C ASN A 48 1.97 -10.59 -6.42
N TRP A 49 1.83 -11.91 -6.29
CA TRP A 49 1.93 -12.84 -7.42
C TRP A 49 0.87 -12.54 -8.49
N SER A 50 -0.36 -12.28 -8.06
CA SER A 50 -1.45 -11.90 -8.96
C SER A 50 -1.21 -10.55 -9.65
N ALA A 51 -0.67 -9.56 -8.91
CA ALA A 51 -0.33 -8.25 -9.47
C ALA A 51 0.77 -8.34 -10.54
N ASP A 52 1.76 -9.21 -10.34
CA ASP A 52 2.82 -9.44 -11.30
C ASP A 52 2.34 -10.20 -12.54
N ARG A 53 1.43 -11.17 -12.38
CA ARG A 53 0.86 -11.91 -13.52
C ARG A 53 -0.07 -11.05 -14.38
N LEU A 54 -0.88 -10.20 -13.76
CA LEU A 54 -1.89 -9.39 -14.45
C LEU A 54 -1.35 -8.05 -14.96
N ASN A 55 -0.11 -7.67 -14.61
CA ASN A 55 0.47 -6.36 -14.92
C ASN A 55 -0.50 -5.19 -14.63
N ASN A 56 -1.26 -5.32 -13.53
CA ASN A 56 -2.25 -4.33 -13.12
C ASN A 56 -2.12 -4.08 -11.63
N SER A 57 -1.26 -3.14 -11.26
CA SER A 57 -0.95 -2.84 -9.87
C SER A 57 -2.09 -2.07 -9.19
N SER A 58 -2.85 -1.24 -9.91
CA SER A 58 -3.93 -0.44 -9.30
C SER A 58 -5.02 -1.28 -8.63
N PHE A 59 -5.56 -2.30 -9.30
CA PHE A 59 -6.64 -3.10 -8.70
C PHE A 59 -6.16 -3.86 -7.45
N HIS A 60 -4.93 -4.37 -7.48
CA HIS A 60 -4.31 -5.11 -6.37
C HIS A 60 -3.98 -4.20 -5.16
N VAL A 61 -3.96 -2.88 -5.35
CA VAL A 61 -3.92 -1.91 -4.25
C VAL A 61 -5.32 -1.64 -3.70
N MET A 62 -6.33 -1.49 -4.55
CA MET A 62 -7.66 -1.06 -4.11
C MET A 62 -8.44 -2.13 -3.32
N TRP A 63 -8.43 -3.39 -3.74
CA TRP A 63 -9.26 -4.42 -3.11
C TRP A 63 -8.87 -4.74 -1.66
N PRO A 64 -7.58 -4.88 -1.27
CA PRO A 64 -7.25 -5.19 0.11
C PRO A 64 -7.40 -3.96 1.01
N LEU A 65 -7.21 -2.75 0.48
CA LEU A 65 -7.53 -1.50 1.18
C LEU A 65 -9.03 -1.38 1.46
N ALA A 66 -9.89 -1.79 0.51
CA ALA A 66 -11.33 -1.83 0.75
C ALA A 66 -11.70 -2.83 1.86
N LEU A 67 -11.08 -4.01 1.88
CA LEU A 67 -11.25 -4.97 2.99
C LEU A 67 -10.76 -4.41 4.33
N ALA A 68 -9.65 -3.68 4.35
CA ALA A 68 -9.16 -3.02 5.55
C ALA A 68 -10.15 -1.98 6.08
N ILE A 69 -10.76 -1.18 5.20
CA ILE A 69 -11.82 -0.22 5.56
C ILE A 69 -13.01 -0.93 6.20
N ILE A 70 -13.47 -2.05 5.61
CA ILE A 70 -14.55 -2.86 6.20
C ILE A 70 -14.15 -3.33 7.60
N GLY A 71 -12.92 -3.81 7.77
CA GLY A 71 -12.38 -4.21 9.08
C GLY A 71 -12.40 -3.06 10.09
N PHE A 72 -11.92 -1.87 9.72
CA PHE A 72 -11.92 -0.71 10.62
C PHE A 72 -13.35 -0.27 11.00
N VAL A 73 -14.29 -0.27 10.06
CA VAL A 73 -15.70 0.09 10.31
C VAL A 73 -16.37 -0.91 11.24
N VAL A 74 -16.16 -2.21 11.02
CA VAL A 74 -16.72 -3.26 11.90
C VAL A 74 -16.10 -3.19 13.29
N ALA A 75 -14.79 -2.95 13.39
CA ALA A 75 -14.10 -2.79 14.68
C ALA A 75 -14.64 -1.60 15.50
N ALA A 76 -15.09 -0.53 14.82
CA ALA A 76 -15.71 0.64 15.45
C ALA A 76 -17.19 0.43 15.82
N SER A 77 -17.93 -0.42 15.08
CA SER A 77 -19.39 -0.58 15.25
C SER A 77 -19.79 -1.60 16.31
N THR A 78 -18.98 -2.65 16.54
CA THR A 78 -19.35 -3.77 17.42
C THR A 78 -18.40 -3.99 18.58
N LEU A 79 -18.95 -4.46 19.69
CA LEU A 79 -18.19 -4.90 20.88
C LEU A 79 -18.19 -6.44 21.04
N GLN A 80 -18.88 -7.16 20.17
CA GLN A 80 -18.94 -8.63 20.24
C GLN A 80 -17.59 -9.23 19.83
N VAL A 81 -17.10 -10.19 20.63
CA VAL A 81 -15.78 -10.81 20.47
C VAL A 81 -15.57 -11.40 19.06
N GLY A 82 -16.54 -12.15 18.54
CA GLY A 82 -16.44 -12.82 17.23
C GLY A 82 -16.27 -11.85 16.05
N PRO A 83 -17.24 -10.95 15.79
CA PRO A 83 -17.14 -9.97 14.70
C PRO A 83 -15.91 -9.07 14.81
N ARG A 84 -15.48 -8.79 16.04
CA ARG A 84 -14.31 -7.95 16.29
C ARG A 84 -12.99 -8.65 15.98
N TYR A 85 -12.87 -9.94 16.29
CA TYR A 85 -11.71 -10.72 15.88
C TYR A 85 -11.65 -10.90 14.36
N PHE A 86 -12.81 -11.08 13.70
CA PHE A 86 -12.90 -11.10 12.24
C PHE A 86 -12.45 -9.76 11.62
N ALA A 87 -12.91 -8.64 12.18
CA ALA A 87 -12.47 -7.31 11.76
C ALA A 87 -10.95 -7.12 11.88
N MET A 88 -10.37 -7.59 12.99
CA MET A 88 -8.92 -7.57 13.23
C MET A 88 -8.14 -8.36 12.17
N MET A 89 -8.64 -9.52 11.72
CA MET A 89 -8.04 -10.28 10.61
C MET A 89 -8.05 -9.50 9.30
N LEU A 90 -9.17 -8.84 8.98
CA LEU A 90 -9.31 -8.03 7.76
C LEU A 90 -8.40 -6.80 7.77
N MET A 91 -8.27 -6.12 8.91
CA MET A 91 -7.41 -4.94 9.09
C MET A 91 -5.94 -5.27 8.83
N VAL A 92 -5.42 -6.32 9.49
CA VAL A 92 -4.02 -6.75 9.34
C VAL A 92 -3.78 -7.32 7.93
N GLY A 93 -4.71 -8.14 7.44
CA GLY A 93 -4.62 -8.76 6.12
C GLY A 93 -4.59 -7.75 4.98
N GLY A 94 -5.51 -6.79 4.99
CA GLY A 94 -5.61 -5.75 3.97
C GLY A 94 -4.49 -4.71 4.05
N GLY A 95 -4.10 -4.30 5.27
CA GLY A 95 -3.05 -3.30 5.47
C GLY A 95 -1.66 -3.78 5.02
N HIS A 96 -1.25 -4.99 5.40
CA HIS A 96 0.06 -5.53 5.03
C HIS A 96 0.10 -6.08 3.60
N GLY A 97 -1.03 -6.59 3.09
CA GLY A 97 -1.13 -7.16 1.75
C GLY A 97 -0.88 -6.18 0.60
N VAL A 98 -0.98 -4.87 0.86
CA VAL A 98 -0.81 -3.80 -0.14
C VAL A 98 0.61 -3.23 -0.17
N ASN A 99 1.35 -3.28 0.95
CA ASN A 99 2.66 -2.62 1.08
C ASN A 99 3.66 -3.03 -0.01
N ALA A 100 3.78 -4.32 -0.26
CA ALA A 100 4.68 -4.84 -1.29
C ALA A 100 4.26 -4.40 -2.70
N VAL A 101 2.95 -4.38 -3.00
CA VAL A 101 2.42 -3.99 -4.31
C VAL A 101 2.64 -2.52 -4.59
N VAL A 102 2.39 -1.64 -3.61
CA VAL A 102 2.60 -0.19 -3.78
C VAL A 102 4.07 0.14 -4.01
N LEU A 103 4.98 -0.51 -3.27
CA LEU A 103 6.41 -0.30 -3.45
C LEU A 103 6.88 -0.78 -4.83
N ALA A 104 6.42 -1.96 -5.26
CA ALA A 104 6.71 -2.49 -6.58
C ALA A 104 6.15 -1.60 -7.70
N TRP A 105 4.94 -1.06 -7.52
CA TRP A 105 4.33 -0.15 -8.49
C TRP A 105 5.07 1.17 -8.59
N ALA A 106 5.41 1.81 -7.47
CA ALA A 106 6.20 3.03 -7.45
C ALA A 106 7.54 2.84 -8.17
N GLN A 107 8.18 1.70 -7.92
CA GLN A 107 9.41 1.30 -8.59
C GLN A 107 9.25 1.08 -10.11
N LYS A 108 8.12 0.51 -10.57
CA LYS A 108 7.82 0.30 -11.99
C LYS A 108 7.49 1.61 -12.71
N THR A 109 6.88 2.58 -12.03
CA THR A 109 6.54 3.89 -12.62
C THR A 109 7.76 4.81 -12.75
N MET A 110 8.78 4.66 -11.91
CA MET A 110 10.00 5.46 -11.99
C MET A 110 10.96 4.94 -13.08
N LEU A 111 11.18 5.75 -14.14
CA LEU A 111 12.16 5.43 -15.17
C LEU A 111 13.59 5.86 -14.81
N ARG A 112 14.53 5.15 -15.43
CA ARG A 112 16.00 5.17 -15.25
C ARG A 112 16.53 6.62 -15.21
N PRO A 113 17.43 6.99 -14.28
CA PRO A 113 18.57 6.22 -13.76
C PRO A 113 18.27 5.41 -12.48
N ARG A 114 18.96 4.27 -12.29
CA ARG A 114 18.86 3.45 -11.06
C ARG A 114 19.07 4.28 -9.79
N ILE A 115 19.97 5.27 -9.84
CA ILE A 115 20.30 6.17 -8.72
C ILE A 115 19.11 7.04 -8.33
N LYS A 116 18.42 7.67 -9.30
CA LYS A 116 17.24 8.52 -9.00
C LYS A 116 16.08 7.68 -8.46
N ARG A 117 15.86 6.49 -9.02
CA ARG A 117 14.87 5.53 -8.51
C ARG A 117 15.18 5.12 -7.07
N ALA A 118 16.43 4.79 -6.77
CA ALA A 118 16.83 4.44 -5.41
C ALA A 118 16.63 5.60 -4.43
N ALA A 119 17.05 6.83 -4.80
CA ALA A 119 16.89 8.01 -3.96
C ALA A 119 15.42 8.34 -3.69
N ALA A 120 14.54 8.25 -4.69
CA ALA A 120 13.12 8.50 -4.50
C ALA A 120 12.43 7.40 -3.69
N VAL A 121 12.78 6.13 -3.90
CA VAL A 121 12.27 5.03 -3.05
C VAL A 121 12.71 5.23 -1.60
N ALA A 122 13.97 5.61 -1.36
CA ALA A 122 14.46 5.94 -0.03
C ALA A 122 13.70 7.12 0.57
N PHE A 123 13.45 8.18 -0.20
CA PHE A 123 12.68 9.34 0.25
C PHE A 123 11.22 8.98 0.59
N VAL A 124 10.56 8.21 -0.28
CA VAL A 124 9.19 7.74 -0.06
C VAL A 124 9.11 6.85 1.18
N ASN A 125 10.10 5.98 1.39
CA ASN A 125 10.15 5.13 2.58
C ASN A 125 10.44 5.94 3.85
N ALA A 126 11.38 6.88 3.81
CA ALA A 126 11.67 7.78 4.91
C ALA A 126 10.42 8.57 5.33
N PHE A 127 9.76 9.21 4.36
CA PHE A 127 8.53 9.96 4.63
C PHE A 127 7.40 9.04 5.10
N GLY A 128 7.29 7.85 4.53
CA GLY A 128 6.31 6.84 4.93
C GLY A 128 6.45 6.43 6.40
N ASN A 129 7.66 6.30 6.93
CA ASN A 129 7.86 5.91 8.34
C ASN A 129 7.55 7.03 9.34
N ILE A 130 7.53 8.30 8.91
CA ILE A 130 7.11 9.43 9.78
C ILE A 130 5.68 9.23 10.28
N SER A 131 4.83 8.52 9.51
CA SER A 131 3.47 8.22 9.95
C SER A 131 3.42 7.48 11.29
N GLN A 132 4.38 6.57 11.52
CA GLN A 132 4.37 5.70 12.69
C GLN A 132 4.57 6.46 14.00
N VAL A 133 5.26 7.61 13.95
CA VAL A 133 5.53 8.43 15.13
C VAL A 133 4.24 8.98 15.71
N TRP A 134 3.45 9.66 14.88
CA TRP A 134 2.25 10.36 15.36
C TRP A 134 1.03 9.44 15.50
N THR A 135 0.98 8.32 14.78
CA THR A 135 -0.12 7.35 14.91
C THR A 135 -0.26 6.78 16.31
N SER A 136 0.80 6.79 17.12
CA SER A 136 0.77 6.40 18.54
C SER A 136 -0.20 7.23 19.36
N TYR A 137 -0.33 8.53 19.05
CA TYR A 137 -1.23 9.44 19.75
C TYR A 137 -2.70 9.22 19.39
N LEU A 138 -2.99 8.44 18.34
CA LEU A 138 -4.36 8.10 17.96
C LEU A 138 -4.96 6.99 18.85
N TYR A 139 -4.16 6.28 19.62
CA TYR A 139 -4.59 5.17 20.48
C TYR A 139 -4.51 5.50 21.98
N PRO A 140 -5.16 6.57 22.48
CA PRO A 140 -5.18 6.84 23.90
C PRO A 140 -5.96 5.76 24.65
N ASP A 141 -5.55 5.46 25.88
CA ASP A 141 -6.23 4.47 26.73
C ASP A 141 -7.67 4.85 27.06
N THR A 142 -8.02 6.14 26.98
CA THR A 142 -9.37 6.68 27.20
C THR A 142 -10.38 6.22 26.16
N ASP A 143 -9.93 5.90 24.93
CA ASP A 143 -10.81 5.48 23.84
C ASP A 143 -11.01 3.96 23.79
N LYS A 144 -10.47 3.22 24.77
CA LYS A 144 -10.78 1.81 24.96
C LYS A 144 -12.28 1.64 25.24
N PRO A 145 -12.92 0.58 24.74
CA PRO A 145 -12.36 -0.47 23.91
C PRO A 145 -12.38 -0.15 22.40
N ARG A 146 -13.23 0.77 21.92
CA ARG A 146 -13.56 0.90 20.49
C ARG A 146 -12.49 1.58 19.64
N TYR A 147 -11.65 2.42 20.25
CA TYR A 147 -10.64 3.22 19.53
C TYR A 147 -11.21 3.93 18.29
N VAL A 148 -12.41 4.53 18.43
CA VAL A 148 -13.19 5.06 17.29
C VAL A 148 -12.39 6.11 16.52
N LEU A 149 -11.64 6.97 17.22
CA LEU A 149 -10.79 7.97 16.60
C LEU A 149 -9.73 7.33 15.71
N ALA A 150 -8.98 6.36 16.25
CA ALA A 150 -7.96 5.63 15.49
C ALA A 150 -8.55 4.91 14.28
N MET A 151 -9.64 4.15 14.47
CA MET A 151 -10.29 3.38 13.40
C MET A 151 -10.83 4.28 12.28
N SER A 152 -11.38 5.44 12.64
CA SER A 152 -11.89 6.42 11.67
C SER A 152 -10.77 7.07 10.89
N VAL A 153 -9.67 7.46 11.56
CA VAL A 153 -8.49 8.04 10.91
C VAL A 153 -7.85 7.02 9.96
N ASN A 154 -7.65 5.77 10.40
CA ASN A 154 -7.11 4.70 9.55
C ASN A 154 -7.99 4.44 8.32
N SER A 155 -9.31 4.45 8.49
CA SER A 155 -10.27 4.31 7.38
C SER A 155 -10.17 5.47 6.39
N ALA A 156 -10.08 6.72 6.89
CA ALA A 156 -9.95 7.90 6.04
C ALA A 156 -8.64 7.90 5.24
N PHE A 157 -7.52 7.52 5.86
CA PHE A 157 -6.24 7.41 5.17
C PHE A 157 -6.19 6.21 4.20
N ALA A 158 -6.85 5.09 4.53
CA ALA A 158 -7.03 3.98 3.60
C ALA A 158 -7.84 4.41 2.37
N LEU A 159 -8.96 5.12 2.56
CA LEU A 159 -9.76 5.68 1.47
C LEU A 159 -8.96 6.69 0.64
N GLY A 160 -8.20 7.58 1.29
CA GLY A 160 -7.29 8.49 0.61
C GLY A 160 -6.24 7.77 -0.23
N THR A 161 -5.77 6.60 0.23
CA THR A 161 -4.86 5.74 -0.55
C THR A 161 -5.52 5.18 -1.80
N ILE A 162 -6.78 4.73 -1.71
CA ILE A 162 -7.58 4.26 -2.85
C ILE A 162 -7.76 5.40 -3.87
N ILE A 163 -8.13 6.59 -3.41
CA ILE A 163 -8.33 7.76 -4.29
C ILE A 163 -7.03 8.14 -5.00
N LEU A 164 -5.90 8.14 -4.28
CA LEU A 164 -4.59 8.41 -4.88
C LEU A 164 -4.16 7.33 -5.86
N ALA A 165 -4.47 6.06 -5.59
CA ALA A 165 -4.22 4.96 -6.51
C ALA A 165 -5.05 5.13 -7.80
N LEU A 166 -6.33 5.49 -7.69
CA LEU A 166 -7.18 5.81 -8.84
C LEU A 166 -6.66 7.00 -9.64
N ALA A 167 -6.24 8.07 -8.98
CA ALA A 167 -5.64 9.24 -9.64
C ALA A 167 -4.37 8.86 -10.40
N MET A 168 -3.47 8.09 -9.77
CA MET A 168 -2.25 7.59 -10.39
C MET A 168 -2.57 6.69 -11.60
N ARG A 169 -3.58 5.83 -11.50
CA ARG A 169 -4.07 5.02 -12.63
C ARG A 169 -4.51 5.88 -13.81
N ILE A 170 -5.32 6.91 -13.58
CA ILE A 170 -5.83 7.80 -14.64
C ILE A 170 -4.67 8.54 -15.31
N ILE A 171 -3.69 9.00 -14.53
CA ILE A 171 -2.49 9.68 -15.06
C ILE A 171 -1.70 8.71 -15.95
N LEU A 172 -1.46 7.47 -15.51
CA LEU A 172 -0.73 6.47 -16.28
C LEU A 172 -1.50 6.02 -17.53
N GLN A 173 -2.83 5.92 -17.47
CA GLN A 173 -3.66 5.66 -18.65
C GLN A 173 -3.61 6.81 -19.66
N ARG A 174 -3.61 8.06 -19.19
CA ARG A 174 -3.45 9.23 -20.06
C ARG A 174 -2.05 9.28 -20.69
N ALA A 175 -1.01 8.93 -19.94
CA ALA A 175 0.35 8.81 -20.46
C ALA A 175 0.46 7.70 -21.51
N ASN A 176 -0.12 6.51 -21.26
CA ASN A 176 -0.20 5.44 -22.24
C ASN A 176 -0.95 5.85 -23.52
N LYS A 177 -2.08 6.56 -23.40
CA LYS A 177 -2.82 7.09 -24.57
C LYS A 177 -2.01 8.09 -25.39
N LYS A 178 -1.18 8.92 -24.76
CA LYS A 178 -0.26 9.84 -25.47
C LYS A 178 0.85 9.11 -26.20
N LEU A 179 1.35 8.02 -25.62
CA LEU A 179 2.31 7.13 -26.28
C LEU A 179 1.66 6.41 -27.48
N ASP A 180 0.42 5.95 -27.34
CA ASP A 180 -0.33 5.30 -28.42
C ASP A 180 -0.70 6.28 -29.56
N SER A 181 -0.76 7.59 -29.31
CA SER A 181 -1.00 8.62 -30.36
C SER A 181 0.25 8.99 -31.17
N GLY A 182 1.36 8.27 -31.00
CA GLY A 182 2.60 8.50 -31.75
C GLY A 182 3.49 9.62 -31.21
N ALA A 183 3.24 10.11 -29.99
CA ALA A 183 4.16 11.05 -29.35
C ALA A 183 5.46 10.32 -29.00
N ASP A 184 6.60 10.93 -29.31
CA ASP A 184 7.91 10.35 -29.01
C ASP A 184 8.03 10.10 -27.49
N VAL A 185 8.51 8.92 -27.13
CA VAL A 185 8.74 8.51 -25.73
C VAL A 185 9.62 9.54 -25.02
N ALA A 186 10.55 10.17 -25.76
CA ALA A 186 11.40 11.25 -25.27
C ALA A 186 10.64 12.55 -24.95
N GLU A 187 9.54 12.84 -25.65
CA GLU A 187 8.73 14.05 -25.46
C GLU A 187 7.74 13.89 -24.29
N VAL A 188 7.17 12.68 -24.12
CA VAL A 188 6.36 12.34 -22.93
C VAL A 188 7.22 12.28 -21.67
N MET A 189 8.52 11.98 -21.80
CA MET A 189 9.50 11.92 -20.69
C MET A 189 10.31 13.22 -20.50
N LYS A 190 9.91 14.36 -21.12
CA LYS A 190 10.63 15.65 -21.02
C LYS A 190 10.81 16.05 -19.54
N GLY A 191 12.06 16.07 -19.07
CA GLY A 191 12.45 16.45 -17.70
C GLY A 191 13.17 15.35 -16.90
N GLU A 192 13.19 14.11 -17.38
CA GLU A 192 13.85 12.98 -16.71
C GLU A 192 15.30 12.82 -17.22
N SER A 193 16.32 13.00 -16.36
CA SER A 193 17.72 12.91 -16.83
C SER A 193 18.05 11.49 -17.30
N GLN A 194 18.24 11.33 -18.61
CA GLN A 194 18.69 10.09 -19.23
C GLN A 194 20.16 9.83 -18.88
N ALA A 195 20.43 9.20 -17.73
CA ALA A 195 21.76 8.64 -17.52
C ALA A 195 21.93 7.41 -18.42
N GLN A 196 22.96 7.46 -19.26
CA GLN A 196 23.41 6.40 -20.13
C GLN A 196 23.57 5.10 -19.32
N VAL A 197 22.74 4.09 -19.59
CA VAL A 197 23.00 2.74 -19.07
C VAL A 197 24.07 2.14 -19.98
N ILE A 198 25.30 2.05 -19.46
CA ILE A 198 26.45 1.47 -20.15
C ILE A 198 26.16 -0.02 -20.42
N GLY A 199 26.29 -0.46 -21.68
CA GLY A 199 26.19 -1.87 -22.07
C GLY A 199 24.89 -2.34 -22.75
N ILE A 200 24.02 -1.44 -23.24
CA ILE A 200 22.84 -1.81 -24.05
C ILE A 200 23.00 -1.19 -25.45
N SER A 201 22.91 -2.00 -26.51
CA SER A 201 22.95 -1.54 -27.92
C SER A 201 21.86 -0.48 -28.18
N GLU A 202 22.12 0.50 -29.05
CA GLU A 202 21.13 1.56 -29.36
C GLU A 202 19.83 0.99 -29.95
N GLU A 203 19.91 -0.07 -30.76
CA GLU A 203 18.73 -0.80 -31.29
C GLU A 203 17.88 -1.44 -30.19
N ASP A 204 18.52 -2.08 -29.19
CA ASP A 204 17.82 -2.65 -28.04
C ASP A 204 17.17 -1.56 -27.18
N ARG A 205 17.73 -0.34 -27.18
CA ARG A 205 17.16 0.81 -26.46
C ARG A 205 15.95 1.36 -27.19
N GLU A 206 15.98 1.43 -28.51
CA GLU A 206 14.84 1.84 -29.34
C GLU A 206 13.72 0.81 -29.31
N ALA A 207 14.03 -0.49 -29.39
CA ALA A 207 13.06 -1.57 -29.26
C ALA A 207 12.41 -1.62 -27.86
N ASN A 208 13.18 -1.37 -26.80
CA ASN A 208 12.65 -1.25 -25.44
C ASN A 208 11.84 0.04 -25.22
N ARG A 209 12.17 1.14 -25.91
CA ARG A 209 11.38 2.39 -25.89
C ARG A 209 10.02 2.19 -26.57
N ALA A 210 10.00 1.56 -27.74
CA ALA A 210 8.77 1.27 -28.48
C ALA A 210 7.83 0.29 -27.76
N ARG A 211 8.38 -0.60 -26.92
CA ARG A 211 7.60 -1.56 -26.11
C ARG A 211 7.20 -1.04 -24.72
N PHE A 212 7.72 0.10 -24.28
CA PHE A 212 7.47 0.58 -22.92
C PHE A 212 6.00 1.03 -22.75
N ARG A 213 5.32 0.43 -21.78
CA ARG A 213 3.98 0.85 -21.35
C ARG A 213 3.96 0.98 -19.84
N TYR A 214 3.32 2.03 -19.33
CA TYR A 214 3.12 2.17 -17.90
C TYR A 214 2.18 1.09 -17.40
N VAL A 215 2.62 0.37 -16.36
CA VAL A 215 1.80 -0.57 -15.60
C VAL A 215 0.76 0.24 -14.83
N THR A 216 -0.50 0.11 -15.24
CA THR A 216 -1.63 0.74 -14.55
C THR A 216 -1.92 0.10 -13.21
#